data_AF-A0A7J4K2J3-F1
#
_entry.id   AF-A0A7J4K2J3-F1
#
_cell.length_a   1.000
_cell.length_b   1.000
_cell.length_c   1.000
_cell.angle_alpha   90.00
_cell.angle_beta   90.00
_cell.angle_gamma   90.00
#
_symmetry.space_group_name_H-M   'P 1'
#
loop_
_entity.id
_entity.type
_entity.pdbx_description
1 polymer ?
#
loop_
_entity_poly.entity_id
_entity_poly.type
_entity_poly.pdbx_seq_one_letter_code
_entity_poly.pdbx_strand_id
1 'polypeptide(L)'
;MIMKKSMKRKTMIQKTTSDDWTVAERKLLKSLSSPQKLQSFIDDLKPNFEPDGDECRSPRTVLRTGKAHCIEAAMFAAMVLRMQGRKAFLLDLMANRKDDDHVLALFRDPKTKAWGAIAKSNHYCNGYRDPVYKTLRELAMSYFHEYLNYAGEKTLRSFAGPLDLRQFDGADWMTRNQSVWEIPNALVALPHTSLLTRAQERNLRPADEFVRRINNITRFDPETGEPFMPAQGIRRSKGNRNM
;
A
#
# COMPACT_ATOMS: atom_id res chain seq x y z
N MET A 1 -30.57 -11.70 45.01
CA MET A 1 -30.65 -12.24 43.63
C MET A 1 -31.03 -11.09 42.70
N ILE A 2 -30.05 -10.37 42.15
CA ILE A 2 -30.28 -9.18 41.30
C ILE A 2 -29.96 -9.56 39.86
N MET A 3 -31.00 -9.66 39.02
CA MET A 3 -30.88 -9.93 37.59
C MET A 3 -30.28 -8.71 36.88
N LYS A 4 -29.03 -8.82 36.43
CA LYS A 4 -28.45 -7.88 35.47
C LYS A 4 -29.06 -8.14 34.09
N LYS A 5 -29.93 -7.24 33.62
CA LYS A 5 -30.39 -7.21 32.22
C LYS A 5 -29.19 -6.95 31.32
N SER A 6 -28.79 -7.99 30.58
CA SER A 6 -27.79 -7.90 29.52
C SER A 6 -28.35 -7.10 28.34
N MET A 7 -27.92 -5.84 28.23
CA MET A 7 -28.23 -4.98 27.09
C MET A 7 -27.32 -5.36 25.92
N LYS A 8 -27.86 -6.13 24.96
CA LYS A 8 -27.15 -6.49 23.71
C LYS A 8 -26.89 -5.21 22.91
N ARG A 9 -25.63 -4.78 22.82
CA ARG A 9 -25.21 -3.76 21.84
C ARG A 9 -25.42 -4.32 20.44
N LYS A 10 -26.42 -3.82 19.71
CA LYS A 10 -26.54 -4.02 18.27
C LYS A 10 -25.43 -3.23 17.60
N THR A 11 -24.40 -3.91 17.10
CA THR A 11 -23.41 -3.31 16.21
C THR A 11 -24.10 -2.95 14.90
N MET A 12 -24.51 -1.69 14.73
CA MET A 12 -24.91 -1.19 13.42
C MET A 12 -23.64 -1.08 12.57
N ILE A 13 -23.45 -2.02 11.65
CA ILE A 13 -22.50 -1.85 10.55
C ILE A 13 -23.13 -0.75 9.67
N GLN A 14 -22.64 0.48 9.77
CA GLN A 14 -22.97 1.49 8.78
C GLN A 14 -22.40 1.00 7.44
N LYS A 15 -23.28 0.53 6.55
CA LYS A 15 -22.93 0.39 5.14
C LYS A 15 -22.68 1.81 4.64
N THR A 16 -21.45 2.14 4.28
CA THR A 16 -21.17 3.28 3.40
C THR A 16 -22.10 3.15 2.20
N THR A 17 -23.10 4.01 2.12
CA THR A 17 -24.13 3.94 1.08
C THR A 17 -23.54 4.47 -0.22
N SER A 18 -24.05 4.01 -1.36
CA SER A 18 -23.63 4.52 -2.67
C SER A 18 -23.76 6.04 -2.79
N ASP A 19 -24.57 6.65 -1.93
CA ASP A 19 -25.03 8.04 -2.01
C ASP A 19 -24.00 9.03 -1.46
N ASP A 20 -23.00 8.56 -0.70
CA ASP A 20 -21.94 9.40 -0.13
C ASP A 20 -20.96 9.92 -1.20
N TRP A 21 -20.93 9.26 -2.37
CA TRP A 21 -20.04 9.55 -3.49
C TRP A 21 -20.75 10.34 -4.58
N THR A 22 -20.03 11.19 -5.31
CA THR A 22 -20.61 11.84 -6.50
C THR A 22 -20.77 10.84 -7.66
N VAL A 23 -21.55 11.19 -8.68
CA VAL A 23 -21.68 10.38 -9.90
C VAL A 23 -20.31 10.15 -10.57
N ALA A 24 -19.48 11.18 -10.61
CA ALA A 24 -18.13 11.11 -11.19
C ALA A 24 -17.20 10.21 -10.36
N GLU A 25 -17.19 10.38 -9.03
CA GLU A 25 -16.42 9.52 -8.12
C GLU A 25 -16.84 8.05 -8.27
N ARG A 26 -18.15 7.76 -8.31
CA ARG A 26 -18.65 6.39 -8.56
C ARG A 26 -18.21 5.83 -9.90
N LYS A 27 -18.24 6.62 -10.97
CA LYS A 27 -17.83 6.17 -12.31
C LYS A 27 -16.35 5.80 -12.31
N LEU A 28 -15.51 6.61 -11.68
CA LEU A 28 -14.08 6.34 -11.53
C LEU A 28 -13.84 5.09 -10.67
N LEU A 29 -14.44 4.99 -9.50
CA LEU A 29 -14.28 3.82 -8.61
C LEU A 29 -14.72 2.51 -9.28
N LYS A 30 -15.78 2.54 -10.11
CA LYS A 30 -16.21 1.40 -10.92
C LYS A 30 -15.21 1.02 -12.02
N SER A 31 -14.46 1.97 -12.58
CA SER A 31 -13.48 1.68 -13.64
C SER A 31 -12.29 0.89 -13.11
N LEU A 32 -11.92 1.07 -11.83
CA LEU A 32 -10.84 0.39 -11.10
C LEU A 32 -11.13 -1.08 -10.77
N SER A 33 -11.80 -1.78 -11.69
CA SER A 33 -12.48 -3.08 -11.56
C SER A 33 -11.59 -4.32 -11.32
N SER A 34 -10.27 -4.17 -11.29
CA SER A 34 -9.34 -5.26 -10.98
C SER A 34 -8.16 -4.75 -10.15
N PRO A 35 -7.44 -5.63 -9.43
CA PRO A 35 -6.23 -5.24 -8.71
C PRO A 35 -5.19 -4.54 -9.59
N GLN A 36 -5.05 -4.98 -10.85
CA GLN A 36 -4.14 -4.36 -11.80
C GLN A 36 -4.57 -2.94 -12.19
N LYS A 37 -5.84 -2.73 -12.53
CA LYS A 37 -6.35 -1.38 -12.85
C LYS A 37 -6.26 -0.44 -11.65
N LEU A 38 -6.54 -0.97 -10.46
CA LEU A 38 -6.39 -0.24 -9.21
C LEU A 38 -4.93 0.11 -8.95
N GLN A 39 -3.99 -0.82 -9.15
CA GLN A 39 -2.58 -0.50 -9.05
C GLN A 39 -2.16 0.58 -10.05
N SER A 40 -2.58 0.51 -11.31
CA SER A 40 -2.24 1.55 -12.30
C SER A 40 -2.72 2.93 -11.84
N PHE A 41 -3.89 3.01 -11.21
CA PHE A 41 -4.34 4.26 -10.60
C PHE A 41 -3.47 4.70 -9.42
N ILE A 42 -3.08 3.78 -8.53
CA ILE A 42 -2.20 4.07 -7.38
C ILE A 42 -0.82 4.55 -7.85
N ASP A 43 -0.30 3.95 -8.92
CA ASP A 43 0.97 4.27 -9.57
C ASP A 43 1.02 5.71 -10.10
N ASP A 44 -0.14 6.25 -10.52
CA ASP A 44 -0.27 7.61 -11.04
C ASP A 44 -0.49 8.66 -9.93
N LEU A 45 -0.73 8.23 -8.68
CA LEU A 45 -0.85 9.17 -7.56
C LEU A 45 0.49 9.85 -7.30
N LYS A 46 0.48 11.19 -7.28
CA LYS A 46 1.65 11.97 -6.89
C LYS A 46 2.00 11.74 -5.42
N PRO A 47 3.27 11.92 -5.02
CA PRO A 47 3.63 11.92 -3.60
C PRO A 47 2.86 13.02 -2.86
N ASN A 48 2.40 12.70 -1.66
CA ASN A 48 2.01 13.73 -0.71
C ASN A 48 3.27 14.19 0.03
N PHE A 49 3.57 15.50 0.00
CA PHE A 49 4.74 16.09 0.66
C PHE A 49 4.35 16.89 1.92
N GLU A 50 3.08 16.85 2.31
CA GLU A 50 2.57 17.48 3.54
C GLU A 50 2.98 18.97 3.71
N PRO A 51 2.78 19.82 2.67
CA PRO A 51 3.21 21.23 2.76
C PRO A 51 2.51 22.01 3.88
N ASP A 52 1.37 21.52 4.36
CA ASP A 52 0.52 22.12 5.38
C ASP A 52 0.62 21.39 6.75
N GLY A 53 1.58 20.45 6.89
CA GLY A 53 1.81 19.64 8.09
C GLY A 53 1.27 18.21 7.99
N ASP A 54 1.59 17.40 9.01
CA ASP A 54 1.31 15.97 9.06
C ASP A 54 -0.18 15.66 8.86
N GLU A 55 -0.50 14.87 7.84
CA GLU A 55 -1.86 14.51 7.46
C GLU A 55 -1.99 13.02 7.11
N CYS A 56 -3.08 12.40 7.55
CA CYS A 56 -3.45 11.06 7.10
C CYS A 56 -4.81 11.13 6.40
N ARG A 57 -4.80 11.37 5.08
CA ARG A 57 -5.99 11.60 4.26
C ARG A 57 -6.87 10.37 4.15
N SER A 58 -8.18 10.61 4.13
CA SER A 58 -9.16 9.59 3.77
C SER A 58 -9.03 9.18 2.29
N PRO A 59 -9.52 7.99 1.90
CA PRO A 59 -9.64 7.58 0.51
C PRO A 59 -10.30 8.62 -0.41
N ARG A 60 -11.35 9.31 0.05
CA ARG A 60 -12.01 10.33 -0.76
C ARG A 60 -11.10 11.54 -1.00
N THR A 61 -10.33 11.95 0.00
CA THR A 61 -9.36 13.05 -0.16
C THR A 61 -8.24 12.65 -1.11
N VAL A 62 -7.74 11.40 -1.04
CA VAL A 62 -6.79 10.86 -2.03
C VAL A 62 -7.36 10.92 -3.44
N LEU A 63 -8.62 10.48 -3.63
CA LEU A 63 -9.30 10.49 -4.92
C LEU A 63 -9.39 11.89 -5.53
N ARG A 64 -9.64 12.91 -4.70
CA ARG A 64 -9.81 14.30 -5.12
C ARG A 64 -8.49 15.03 -5.38
N THR A 65 -7.48 14.75 -4.58
CA THR A 65 -6.18 15.43 -4.66
C THR A 65 -5.23 14.78 -5.65
N GLY A 66 -5.42 13.49 -5.94
CA GLY A 66 -4.49 12.71 -6.76
C GLY A 66 -3.11 12.54 -6.11
N LYS A 67 -3.03 12.70 -4.77
CA LYS A 67 -1.81 12.63 -3.97
C LYS A 67 -1.99 11.66 -2.82
N ALA A 68 -0.93 10.94 -2.47
CA ALA A 68 -0.96 10.02 -1.32
C ALA A 68 0.42 9.70 -0.73
N HIS A 69 0.48 9.37 0.56
CA HIS A 69 1.50 8.50 1.16
C HIS A 69 1.17 7.02 0.95
N CYS A 70 2.07 6.11 1.34
CA CYS A 70 1.85 4.67 1.26
C CYS A 70 0.58 4.22 2.01
N ILE A 71 0.39 4.68 3.26
CA ILE A 71 -0.80 4.37 4.08
C ILE A 71 -2.10 4.88 3.45
N GLU A 72 -2.11 6.11 2.93
CA GLU A 72 -3.30 6.73 2.32
C GLU A 72 -3.71 5.99 1.04
N ALA A 73 -2.73 5.66 0.20
CA ALA A 73 -2.93 4.85 -1.00
C ALA A 73 -3.41 3.43 -0.66
N ALA A 74 -2.86 2.82 0.38
CA ALA A 74 -3.27 1.49 0.84
C ALA A 74 -4.70 1.50 1.39
N MET A 75 -5.08 2.52 2.17
CA MET A 75 -6.47 2.71 2.61
C MET A 75 -7.42 2.89 1.42
N PHE A 76 -7.04 3.71 0.44
CA PHE A 76 -7.82 3.88 -0.79
C PHE A 76 -8.00 2.56 -1.55
N ALA A 77 -6.92 1.80 -1.74
CA ALA A 77 -6.98 0.52 -2.42
C ALA A 77 -7.84 -0.49 -1.64
N ALA A 78 -7.71 -0.57 -0.32
CA ALA A 78 -8.52 -1.43 0.54
C ALA A 78 -10.02 -1.07 0.46
N MET A 79 -10.36 0.22 0.39
CA MET A 79 -11.73 0.69 0.15
C MET A 79 -12.26 0.24 -1.21
N VAL A 80 -11.50 0.41 -2.30
CA VAL A 80 -11.93 -0.02 -3.64
C VAL A 80 -12.09 -1.54 -3.72
N LEU A 81 -11.16 -2.30 -3.16
CA LEU A 81 -11.26 -3.76 -3.06
C LEU A 81 -12.54 -4.18 -2.31
N ARG A 82 -12.89 -3.47 -1.23
CA ARG A 82 -14.15 -3.70 -0.51
C ARG A 82 -15.38 -3.42 -1.35
N MET A 83 -15.39 -2.34 -2.13
CA MET A 83 -16.48 -2.05 -3.06
C MET A 83 -16.67 -3.16 -4.11
N GLN A 84 -15.61 -3.93 -4.40
CA GLN A 84 -15.64 -5.11 -5.26
C GLN A 84 -16.01 -6.41 -4.53
N GLY A 85 -16.43 -6.34 -3.26
CA GLY A 85 -16.78 -7.49 -2.44
C GLY A 85 -15.58 -8.24 -1.84
N ARG A 86 -14.37 -7.68 -1.90
CA ARG A 86 -13.18 -8.25 -1.26
C ARG A 86 -13.03 -7.71 0.17
N LYS A 87 -12.05 -8.23 0.91
CA LYS A 87 -11.71 -7.73 2.25
C LYS A 87 -10.90 -6.44 2.14
N ALA A 88 -11.13 -5.49 3.05
CA ALA A 88 -10.35 -4.26 3.18
C ALA A 88 -9.22 -4.50 4.18
N PHE A 89 -8.17 -5.20 3.75
CA PHE A 89 -7.07 -5.59 4.63
C PHE A 89 -5.82 -4.78 4.34
N LEU A 90 -5.16 -4.32 5.41
CA LEU A 90 -3.81 -3.74 5.35
C LEU A 90 -2.77 -4.70 5.92
N LEU A 91 -1.55 -4.63 5.38
CA LEU A 91 -0.35 -5.22 5.95
C LEU A 91 0.67 -4.12 6.21
N ASP A 92 1.27 -4.14 7.39
CA ASP A 92 2.41 -3.30 7.72
C ASP A 92 3.71 -4.05 7.47
N LEU A 93 4.66 -3.40 6.78
CA LEU A 93 6.02 -3.85 6.60
C LEU A 93 6.93 -2.90 7.37
N MET A 94 7.57 -3.42 8.41
CA MET A 94 8.40 -2.60 9.30
C MET A 94 9.88 -2.82 9.01
N ALA A 95 10.57 -1.72 8.74
CA ALA A 95 12.00 -1.66 8.52
C ALA A 95 12.76 -1.50 9.85
N ASN A 96 14.09 -1.43 9.75
CA ASN A 96 14.91 -1.00 10.87
C ASN A 96 14.95 0.53 10.96
N ARG A 97 15.54 1.08 12.02
CA ARG A 97 15.55 2.54 12.31
C ARG A 97 16.25 3.43 11.26
N LYS A 98 16.82 2.86 10.20
CA LYS A 98 17.56 3.59 9.17
C LYS A 98 16.79 3.68 7.85
N ASP A 99 15.50 3.36 7.88
CA ASP A 99 14.64 3.33 6.71
C ASP A 99 13.18 3.50 7.13
N ASP A 100 12.31 3.75 6.16
CA ASP A 100 10.88 3.98 6.39
C ASP A 100 10.09 2.68 6.32
N ASP A 101 8.99 2.62 7.07
CA ASP A 101 8.01 1.52 7.01
C ASP A 101 7.13 1.64 5.75
N HIS A 102 6.41 0.57 5.41
CA HIS A 102 5.59 0.53 4.20
C HIS A 102 4.28 -0.22 4.41
N VAL A 103 3.19 0.31 3.86
CA VAL A 103 1.85 -0.23 4.04
C VAL A 103 1.28 -0.74 2.72
N LEU A 104 0.75 -1.97 2.77
CA LEU A 104 0.18 -2.67 1.62
C LEU A 104 -1.34 -2.83 1.78
N ALA A 105 -2.08 -2.69 0.68
CA ALA A 105 -3.45 -3.17 0.60
C ALA A 105 -3.49 -4.61 0.08
N LEU A 106 -4.02 -5.52 0.88
CA LEU A 106 -4.03 -6.94 0.57
C LEU A 106 -5.25 -7.34 -0.24
N PHE A 107 -5.04 -8.21 -1.23
CA PHE A 107 -6.11 -8.94 -1.88
C PHE A 107 -5.76 -10.41 -2.00
N ARG A 108 -6.80 -11.24 -2.16
CA ARG A 108 -6.65 -12.67 -2.32
C ARG A 108 -7.33 -13.10 -3.61
N ASP A 109 -6.64 -13.87 -4.43
CA ASP A 109 -7.25 -14.42 -5.64
C ASP A 109 -8.38 -15.39 -5.26
N PRO A 110 -9.60 -15.23 -5.82
CA PRO A 110 -10.73 -16.06 -5.43
C PRO A 110 -10.60 -17.52 -5.87
N LYS A 111 -9.78 -17.81 -6.90
CA LYS A 111 -9.59 -19.16 -7.45
C LYS A 111 -8.43 -19.88 -6.77
N THR A 112 -7.24 -19.29 -6.79
CA THR A 112 -6.01 -19.89 -6.25
C THR A 112 -5.87 -19.73 -4.74
N LYS A 113 -6.63 -18.80 -4.14
CA LYS A 113 -6.51 -18.41 -2.73
C LYS A 113 -5.11 -17.92 -2.37
N ALA A 114 -4.33 -17.46 -3.33
CA ALA A 114 -3.05 -16.84 -3.09
C ALA A 114 -3.21 -15.33 -2.82
N TRP A 115 -2.32 -14.79 -2.00
CA TRP A 115 -2.24 -13.40 -1.61
C TRP A 115 -1.48 -12.60 -2.65
N GLY A 116 -1.96 -11.40 -2.93
CA GLY A 116 -1.26 -10.34 -3.64
C GLY A 116 -1.39 -9.01 -2.87
N ALA A 117 -0.69 -7.99 -3.33
CA ALA A 117 -0.67 -6.67 -2.70
C ALA A 117 -0.74 -5.54 -3.73
N ILE A 118 -1.43 -4.47 -3.35
CA ILE A 118 -1.39 -3.16 -4.01
C ILE A 118 -0.64 -2.22 -3.08
N ALA A 119 0.27 -1.41 -3.63
CA ALA A 119 1.12 -0.54 -2.84
C ALA A 119 1.53 0.70 -3.61
N LYS A 120 1.64 1.83 -2.91
CA LYS A 120 2.27 3.04 -3.45
C LYS A 120 3.71 3.09 -3.01
N SER A 121 4.63 3.13 -3.98
CA SER A 121 6.03 3.46 -3.70
C SER A 121 6.59 4.33 -4.81
N ASN A 122 7.55 5.18 -4.45
CA ASN A 122 8.37 5.91 -5.42
C ASN A 122 9.56 5.06 -5.88
N HIS A 123 9.94 4.02 -5.14
CA HIS A 123 11.01 3.10 -5.53
C HIS A 123 10.43 1.94 -6.37
N TYR A 124 11.17 1.49 -7.39
CA TYR A 124 10.67 0.56 -8.40
C TYR A 124 10.12 -0.76 -7.84
N CYS A 125 10.62 -1.17 -6.69
CA CYS A 125 10.54 -2.52 -6.18
C CYS A 125 9.46 -2.71 -5.09
N ASN A 126 9.00 -1.61 -4.47
CA ASN A 126 8.04 -1.68 -3.37
C ASN A 126 6.58 -1.50 -3.81
N GLY A 127 6.28 -1.86 -5.06
CA GLY A 127 4.95 -1.77 -5.68
C GLY A 127 4.10 -3.04 -5.54
N TYR A 128 3.32 -3.31 -6.58
CA TYR A 128 2.38 -4.42 -6.68
C TYR A 128 3.02 -5.80 -6.58
N ARG A 129 2.26 -6.75 -6.03
CA ARG A 129 2.60 -8.17 -6.02
C ARG A 129 1.45 -8.98 -6.58
N ASP A 130 1.74 -9.75 -7.62
CA ASP A 130 0.80 -10.73 -8.16
C ASP A 130 0.34 -11.73 -7.09
N PRO A 131 -0.91 -12.23 -7.18
CA PRO A 131 -1.46 -13.11 -6.17
C PRO A 131 -0.92 -14.53 -6.30
N VAL A 132 0.34 -14.75 -5.93
CA VAL A 132 1.04 -16.04 -6.02
C VAL A 132 1.54 -16.57 -4.67
N TYR A 133 1.37 -15.80 -3.59
CA TYR A 133 1.91 -16.12 -2.27
C TYR A 133 0.90 -16.86 -1.41
N LYS A 134 1.29 -17.99 -0.80
CA LYS A 134 0.40 -18.81 0.04
C LYS A 134 0.17 -18.18 1.42
N THR A 135 1.21 -17.53 1.96
CA THR A 135 1.18 -16.92 3.30
C THR A 135 1.52 -15.44 3.26
N LEU A 136 1.10 -14.68 4.29
CA LEU A 136 1.49 -13.27 4.42
C LEU A 136 3.00 -13.12 4.66
N ARG A 137 3.64 -14.11 5.28
CA ARG A 137 5.11 -14.12 5.42
C ARG A 137 5.79 -14.25 4.06
N GLU A 138 5.32 -15.13 3.17
CA GLU A 138 5.84 -15.24 1.81
C GLU A 138 5.68 -13.93 1.03
N LEU A 139 4.50 -13.30 1.14
CA LEU A 139 4.26 -11.98 0.55
C LEU A 139 5.18 -10.91 1.13
N ALA A 140 5.38 -10.84 2.45
CA ALA A 140 6.32 -9.89 3.05
C ALA A 140 7.77 -10.17 2.60
N MET A 141 8.18 -11.44 2.52
CA MET A 141 9.50 -11.83 2.04
C MET A 141 9.74 -11.48 0.57
N SER A 142 8.71 -11.32 -0.26
CA SER A 142 8.91 -10.90 -1.66
C SER A 142 9.46 -9.48 -1.79
N TYR A 143 9.28 -8.64 -0.76
CA TYR A 143 9.86 -7.30 -0.71
C TYR A 143 11.28 -7.29 -0.13
N PHE A 144 11.72 -8.35 0.56
CA PHE A 144 12.90 -8.30 1.45
C PHE A 144 14.20 -7.87 0.76
N HIS A 145 14.53 -8.44 -0.40
CA HIS A 145 15.79 -8.11 -1.11
C HIS A 145 15.77 -6.74 -1.78
N GLU A 146 14.56 -6.24 -2.00
CA GLU A 146 14.24 -5.01 -2.70
C GLU A 146 14.11 -3.82 -1.72
N TYR A 147 13.83 -4.10 -0.45
CA TYR A 147 13.71 -3.11 0.61
C TYR A 147 15.08 -2.64 1.08
N LEU A 148 15.56 -1.57 0.43
CA LEU A 148 16.90 -1.03 0.59
C LEU A 148 16.85 0.46 0.92
N ASN A 149 17.64 0.87 1.92
CA ASN A 149 17.92 2.29 2.11
C ASN A 149 18.97 2.80 1.09
N TYR A 150 19.20 4.11 1.05
CA TYR A 150 20.16 4.75 0.14
C TYR A 150 21.62 4.25 0.29
N ALA A 151 21.97 3.66 1.44
CA ALA A 151 23.28 3.04 1.68
C ALA A 151 23.38 1.61 1.11
N GLY A 152 22.29 1.03 0.61
CA GLY A 152 22.23 -0.35 0.12
C GLY A 152 22.09 -1.41 1.22
N GLU A 153 21.70 -1.02 2.42
CA GLU A 153 21.38 -1.96 3.50
C GLU A 153 19.98 -2.55 3.27
N LYS A 154 19.82 -3.87 3.46
CA LYS A 154 18.50 -4.52 3.50
C LYS A 154 17.87 -4.28 4.87
N THR A 155 16.79 -3.54 4.92
CA THR A 155 16.28 -2.91 6.15
C THR A 155 14.97 -3.51 6.62
N LEU A 156 14.20 -4.21 5.79
CA LEU A 156 12.96 -4.87 6.21
C LEU A 156 13.22 -5.89 7.35
N ARG A 157 12.46 -5.81 8.43
CA ARG A 157 12.64 -6.66 9.63
C ARG A 157 11.43 -7.46 10.04
N SER A 158 10.23 -6.90 9.91
CA SER A 158 9.03 -7.56 10.40
C SER A 158 7.81 -7.14 9.60
N PHE A 159 6.69 -7.82 9.86
CA PHE A 159 5.40 -7.45 9.30
C PHE A 159 4.30 -7.63 10.34
N ALA A 160 3.22 -6.85 10.22
CA ALA A 160 2.03 -7.00 11.06
C ALA A 160 0.75 -6.96 10.23
N GLY A 161 -0.26 -7.70 10.67
CA GLY A 161 -1.57 -7.78 9.99
C GLY A 161 -2.07 -9.20 9.73
N PRO A 162 -3.22 -9.35 9.05
CA PRO A 162 -3.93 -8.27 8.36
C PRO A 162 -4.77 -7.40 9.31
N LEU A 163 -4.74 -6.08 9.13
CA LEU A 163 -5.68 -5.16 9.79
C LEU A 163 -6.97 -5.06 8.97
N ASP A 164 -8.12 -5.39 9.56
CA ASP A 164 -9.43 -5.26 8.90
C ASP A 164 -10.01 -3.86 9.06
N LEU A 165 -10.06 -3.10 7.97
CA LEU A 165 -10.54 -1.71 8.03
C LEU A 165 -12.05 -1.59 8.31
N ARG A 166 -12.82 -2.68 8.23
CA ARG A 166 -14.25 -2.67 8.57
C ARG A 166 -14.50 -2.34 10.04
N GLN A 167 -13.50 -2.53 10.92
CA GLN A 167 -13.63 -2.15 12.32
C GLN A 167 -13.69 -0.63 12.54
N PHE A 168 -13.28 0.17 11.55
CA PHE A 168 -13.31 1.63 11.61
C PHE A 168 -14.54 2.24 10.93
N ASP A 169 -15.52 1.43 10.49
CA ASP A 169 -16.69 1.93 9.75
C ASP A 169 -17.50 2.98 10.52
N GLY A 170 -17.51 2.90 11.86
CA GLY A 170 -18.17 3.91 12.70
C GLY A 170 -17.45 5.27 12.75
N ALA A 171 -16.29 5.40 12.10
CA ALA A 171 -15.49 6.62 12.04
C ALA A 171 -15.51 7.28 10.66
N ASP A 172 -16.32 6.79 9.72
CA ASP A 172 -16.46 7.33 8.35
C ASP A 172 -15.15 7.46 7.57
N TRP A 173 -14.18 6.58 7.87
CA TRP A 173 -12.80 6.68 7.37
C TRP A 173 -12.65 6.76 5.85
N MET A 174 -13.65 6.31 5.08
CA MET A 174 -13.61 6.33 3.61
C MET A 174 -13.87 7.71 3.02
N THR A 175 -14.71 8.53 3.67
CA THR A 175 -15.27 9.76 3.09
C THR A 175 -15.03 11.00 3.95
N ARG A 176 -14.54 10.83 5.18
CA ARG A 176 -14.26 11.91 6.12
C ARG A 176 -13.26 12.92 5.55
N ASN A 177 -13.53 14.21 5.74
CA ASN A 177 -12.63 15.27 5.29
C ASN A 177 -11.44 15.47 6.24
N GLN A 178 -11.57 15.08 7.51
CA GLN A 178 -10.50 15.14 8.52
C GLN A 178 -9.59 13.91 8.46
N SER A 179 -8.36 14.06 8.94
CA SER A 179 -7.36 12.99 9.02
C SER A 179 -7.87 11.75 9.74
N VAL A 180 -7.52 10.56 9.24
CA VAL A 180 -7.96 9.24 9.71
C VAL A 180 -6.89 8.48 10.49
N TRP A 181 -6.22 9.20 11.40
CA TRP A 181 -5.09 8.72 12.20
C TRP A 181 -5.38 7.47 13.05
N GLU A 182 -6.64 7.17 13.37
CA GLU A 182 -6.99 5.96 14.10
C GLU A 182 -6.58 4.66 13.37
N ILE A 183 -6.51 4.69 12.03
CA ILE A 183 -6.10 3.53 11.23
C ILE A 183 -4.59 3.27 11.31
N PRO A 184 -3.68 4.21 10.97
CA PRO A 184 -2.24 3.99 11.13
C PRO A 184 -1.88 3.71 12.59
N ASN A 185 -2.51 4.39 13.56
CA ASN A 185 -2.25 4.13 14.99
C ASN A 185 -2.60 2.69 15.38
N ALA A 186 -3.73 2.15 14.89
CA ALA A 186 -4.09 0.76 15.13
C ALA A 186 -3.18 -0.22 14.39
N LEU A 187 -2.70 0.15 13.21
CA LEU A 187 -1.81 -0.67 12.38
C LEU A 187 -0.44 -0.88 13.05
N VAL A 188 0.20 0.21 13.50
CA VAL A 188 1.51 0.15 14.17
C VAL A 188 1.44 -0.50 15.56
N ALA A 189 0.26 -0.54 16.17
CA ALA A 189 0.03 -1.19 17.46
C ALA A 189 -0.18 -2.71 17.34
N LEU A 190 -0.30 -3.26 16.12
CA LEU A 190 -0.43 -4.70 15.94
C LEU A 190 0.86 -5.43 16.34
N PRO A 191 0.77 -6.70 16.78
CA PRO A 191 1.96 -7.50 17.03
C PRO A 191 2.74 -7.79 15.74
N HIS A 192 3.96 -7.25 15.64
CA HIS A 192 4.87 -7.53 14.53
C HIS A 192 5.52 -8.90 14.63
N THR A 193 5.52 -9.63 13.51
CA THR A 193 6.20 -10.91 13.36
C THR A 193 7.55 -10.70 12.69
N SER A 194 8.65 -11.09 13.34
CA SER A 194 9.99 -10.99 12.76
C SER A 194 10.13 -11.86 11.51
N LEU A 195 10.71 -11.29 10.45
CA LEU A 195 11.03 -12.01 9.21
C LEU A 195 12.35 -12.78 9.33
N LEU A 196 13.28 -12.25 10.12
CA LEU A 196 14.63 -12.77 10.28
C LEU A 196 14.93 -13.14 11.74
N THR A 197 15.83 -14.09 11.91
CA THR A 197 16.56 -14.29 13.15
C THR A 197 17.72 -13.31 13.25
N ARG A 198 18.21 -13.05 14.48
CA ARG A 198 19.43 -12.23 14.69
C ARG A 198 20.65 -12.78 13.94
N ALA A 199 20.75 -14.09 13.79
CA ALA A 199 21.85 -14.73 13.05
C ALA A 199 21.76 -14.44 11.55
N GLN A 200 20.56 -14.50 10.96
CA GLN A 200 20.34 -14.13 9.56
C GLN A 200 20.65 -12.66 9.31
N GLU A 201 20.19 -11.76 10.20
CA GLU A 201 20.42 -10.32 10.07
C GLU A 201 21.92 -9.96 10.01
N ARG A 202 22.75 -10.57 10.88
CA ARG A 202 24.21 -10.34 10.88
C ARG A 202 24.92 -10.82 9.61
N ASN A 203 24.30 -11.74 8.87
CA ASN A 203 24.88 -12.34 7.66
C ASN A 203 24.33 -11.72 6.37
N LEU A 204 23.55 -10.64 6.46
CA LEU A 204 23.03 -9.97 5.27
C LEU A 204 24.16 -9.28 4.51
N ARG A 205 24.31 -9.65 3.23
CA ARG A 205 25.18 -8.94 2.31
C ARG A 205 24.55 -7.60 1.91
N PRO A 206 25.28 -6.48 1.94
CA PRO A 206 24.83 -5.22 1.34
C PRO A 206 24.53 -5.35 -0.16
N ALA A 207 23.70 -4.47 -0.69
CA ALA A 207 23.54 -4.33 -2.14
C ALA A 207 24.85 -3.84 -2.77
N ASP A 208 25.17 -4.34 -3.97
CA ASP A 208 26.29 -3.82 -4.75
C ASP A 208 25.95 -2.45 -5.37
N GLU A 209 26.94 -1.82 -5.99
CA GLU A 209 26.77 -0.49 -6.58
C GLU A 209 25.69 -0.46 -7.67
N PHE A 210 25.58 -1.53 -8.47
CA PHE A 210 24.60 -1.62 -9.54
C PHE A 210 23.17 -1.59 -8.99
N VAL A 211 22.88 -2.43 -8.00
CA VAL A 211 21.57 -2.46 -7.34
C VAL A 211 21.28 -1.13 -6.65
N ARG A 212 22.26 -0.54 -5.97
CA ARG A 212 22.10 0.77 -5.31
C ARG A 212 21.74 1.89 -6.28
N ARG A 213 22.39 1.94 -7.45
CA ARG A 213 22.08 2.94 -8.49
C ARG A 213 20.65 2.81 -9.00
N ILE A 214 20.17 1.58 -9.22
CA ILE A 214 18.80 1.33 -9.68
C ILE A 214 17.78 1.68 -8.59
N ASN A 215 18.08 1.34 -7.33
CA ASN A 215 17.23 1.67 -6.20
C ASN A 215 16.98 3.18 -6.07
N ASN A 216 17.98 4.00 -6.40
CA ASN A 216 17.87 5.46 -6.31
C ASN A 216 17.11 6.11 -7.48
N ILE A 217 16.66 5.33 -8.48
CA ILE A 217 15.78 5.84 -9.53
C ILE A 217 14.35 5.81 -9.00
N THR A 218 13.76 6.98 -8.83
CA THR A 218 12.39 7.12 -8.31
C THR A 218 11.39 7.41 -9.43
N ARG A 219 10.14 6.96 -9.22
CA ARG A 219 9.00 7.23 -10.10
C ARG A 219 8.61 8.70 -10.12
N PHE A 220 8.85 9.41 -9.03
CA PHE A 220 8.65 10.85 -8.92
C PHE A 220 9.91 11.47 -8.35
N ASP A 221 10.32 12.59 -8.92
CA ASP A 221 11.42 13.37 -8.40
C ASP A 221 11.10 13.81 -6.95
N PRO A 222 12.00 13.57 -5.98
CA PRO A 222 11.71 13.80 -4.57
C PRO A 222 11.62 15.29 -4.21
N GLU A 223 12.15 16.20 -5.03
CA GLU A 223 12.13 17.64 -4.77
C GLU A 223 10.95 18.32 -5.45
N THR A 224 10.68 17.94 -6.71
CA THR A 224 9.71 18.61 -7.58
C THR A 224 8.39 17.85 -7.68
N GLY A 225 8.37 16.54 -7.41
CA GLY A 225 7.20 15.68 -7.59
C GLY A 225 6.84 15.41 -9.05
N GLU A 226 7.72 15.79 -9.99
CA GLU A 226 7.53 15.49 -11.41
C GLU A 226 7.76 14.00 -11.68
N PRO A 227 6.96 13.38 -12.57
CA PRO A 227 7.08 11.95 -12.85
C PRO A 227 8.36 11.64 -13.61
N PHE A 228 8.88 10.43 -13.40
CA PHE A 228 9.99 9.88 -14.16
C PHE A 228 9.64 9.88 -15.64
N MET A 229 10.34 10.70 -16.40
CA MET A 229 10.21 10.75 -17.86
C MET A 229 10.98 9.57 -18.45
N PRO A 230 10.32 8.62 -19.14
CA PRO A 230 11.06 7.60 -19.86
C PRO A 230 11.96 8.29 -20.88
N ALA A 231 13.22 7.85 -20.99
CA ALA A 231 14.12 8.32 -22.02
C ALA A 231 13.39 8.25 -23.38
N GLN A 232 13.35 9.38 -24.10
CA GLN A 232 12.76 9.43 -25.44
C GLN A 232 13.36 8.30 -26.27
N GLY A 233 12.47 7.48 -26.86
CA GLY A 233 12.72 6.09 -27.21
C GLY A 233 14.11 5.77 -27.75
N ILE A 234 14.70 4.69 -27.25
CA ILE A 234 15.75 3.96 -27.96
C ILE A 234 15.13 3.60 -29.32
N ARG A 235 15.45 4.39 -30.36
CA ARG A 235 15.20 4.00 -31.74
C ARG A 235 15.90 2.66 -31.89
N ARG A 236 15.12 1.58 -31.96
CA ARG A 236 15.64 0.28 -32.40
C ARG A 236 16.38 0.55 -33.71
N SER A 237 17.71 0.42 -33.70
CA SER A 237 18.44 0.41 -34.95
C SER A 237 17.79 -0.70 -35.78
N LYS A 238 17.29 -0.35 -36.97
CA LYS A 238 16.83 -1.36 -37.92
C LYS A 238 18.05 -2.23 -38.17
N GLY A 239 18.06 -3.43 -37.59
CA GLY A 239 19.10 -4.40 -37.79
C GLY A 239 19.31 -4.55 -39.29
N ASN A 240 20.55 -4.33 -39.73
CA ASN A 240 20.98 -4.54 -41.08
C ASN A 240 20.82 -6.05 -41.36
N ARG A 241 19.69 -6.44 -41.94
CA ARG A 241 19.57 -7.71 -42.65
C ARG A 241 20.12 -7.45 -44.04
N ASN A 242 21.43 -7.60 -44.18
CA ASN A 242 22.08 -7.78 -45.48
C ASN A 242 23.10 -8.90 -45.35
N MET A 243 22.75 -10.01 -46.03
CA MET A 243 23.57 -11.10 -46.58
C MET A 243 24.34 -11.98 -45.59
#